data_AF-A0A3Q0J2K3-F1
#
_entry.id   AF-A0A3Q0J2K3-F1
#
_cell.length_a   1.000
_cell.length_b   1.000
_cell.length_c   1.000
_cell.angle_alpha   90.00
_cell.angle_beta   90.00
_cell.angle_gamma   90.00
#
_symmetry.space_group_name_H-M   'P 1'
#
loop_
_entity.id
_entity.type
_entity.pdbx_description
1 polymer ?
#
loop_
_entity_poly.entity_id
_entity_poly.type
_entity_poly.pdbx_seq_one_letter_code
_entity_poly.pdbx_strand_id
1 'polypeptide(L)'
;MYANLSIADFLTQSKHLSENPSPCDTIHVVLGNESCDLDSAVSAILYAYFLVCNGDMVVQDKSLLDARSNISNLTSAQLMIKDLKITKQGMPIVGLPILVQDFLHKTPKLKVTLDTFLEENNASFLVLMGQTISGDTIRRDLGLYSPNSDTQLDHVISILENNQSPKLDMREIEPEENHRIVRLFKLTNVQVSRKQVLPLIEKAFES
;
A
#
# COMPACT_ATOMS: atom_id res chain seq x y z
N MET A 1 11.74 -35.83 1.23
CA MET A 1 11.11 -36.14 2.53
C MET A 1 11.94 -35.46 3.62
N TYR A 2 11.76 -34.16 3.82
CA TYR A 2 12.50 -33.34 4.82
C TYR A 2 11.76 -33.30 6.16
N ALA A 3 11.37 -34.46 6.67
CA ALA A 3 10.76 -34.53 7.98
C ALA A 3 11.84 -34.30 9.05
N ASN A 4 11.77 -33.16 9.75
CA ASN A 4 12.58 -32.74 10.92
C ASN A 4 13.85 -31.90 10.67
N LEU A 5 13.93 -31.09 9.60
CA LEU A 5 14.95 -30.02 9.58
C LEU A 5 14.49 -28.90 10.52
N SER A 6 15.26 -28.53 11.54
CA SER A 6 14.95 -27.35 12.36
C SER A 6 15.41 -26.07 11.66
N ILE A 7 14.87 -24.92 12.06
CA ILE A 7 15.31 -23.63 11.51
C ILE A 7 16.80 -23.35 11.80
N ALA A 8 17.31 -23.82 12.95
CA ALA A 8 18.72 -23.67 13.31
C ALA A 8 19.63 -24.53 12.41
N ASP A 9 19.20 -25.75 12.10
CA ASP A 9 19.92 -26.64 11.19
C ASP A 9 19.92 -26.08 9.77
N PHE A 10 18.78 -25.56 9.31
CA PHE A 10 18.65 -24.88 8.02
C PHE A 10 19.61 -23.70 7.89
N LEU A 11 19.70 -22.82 8.89
CA LEU A 11 20.59 -21.67 8.87
C LEU A 11 22.08 -22.10 8.85
N THR A 12 22.42 -23.13 9.61
CA THR A 12 23.78 -23.68 9.66
C THR A 12 24.19 -24.27 8.31
N GLN A 13 23.30 -25.05 7.69
CA GLN A 13 23.51 -25.63 6.36
C GLN A 13 23.61 -24.55 5.28
N SER A 14 22.71 -23.57 5.31
CA SER A 14 22.70 -22.45 4.35
C SER A 14 24.00 -21.64 4.40
N LYS A 15 24.53 -21.39 5.61
CA LYS A 15 25.82 -20.72 5.77
C LYS A 15 26.97 -21.54 5.19
N HIS A 16 27.02 -22.83 5.49
CA HIS A 16 28.06 -23.72 4.97
C HIS A 16 28.06 -23.81 3.44
N LEU A 17 26.88 -23.91 2.82
CA LEU A 17 26.72 -23.95 1.35
C LEU A 17 27.10 -22.63 0.68
N SER A 18 26.86 -21.50 1.34
CA SER A 18 27.27 -20.18 0.85
C SER A 18 28.79 -20.01 0.86
N GLU A 19 29.47 -20.53 1.88
CA GLU A 19 30.93 -20.46 2.01
C GLU A 19 31.67 -21.50 1.16
N ASN A 20 31.03 -22.64 0.87
CA ASN A 20 31.62 -23.77 0.13
C ASN A 20 30.67 -24.32 -0.95
N PRO A 21 30.40 -23.55 -2.03
CA PRO A 21 29.49 -23.99 -3.09
C PRO A 21 30.14 -25.08 -3.96
N SER A 22 29.46 -26.21 -4.15
CA SER A 22 29.90 -27.24 -5.11
C SER A 22 29.40 -26.90 -6.52
N PRO A 23 30.13 -27.26 -7.59
CA PRO A 23 29.74 -26.96 -8.98
C PRO A 23 28.42 -27.58 -9.46
N CYS A 24 27.91 -28.61 -8.77
CA CYS A 24 26.66 -29.31 -9.09
C CYS A 24 25.46 -28.86 -8.25
N ASP A 25 25.64 -27.91 -7.32
CA ASP A 25 24.57 -27.49 -6.42
C ASP A 25 23.77 -26.34 -7.05
N THR A 26 22.50 -26.57 -7.32
CA THR A 26 21.56 -25.49 -7.67
C THR A 26 21.19 -24.74 -6.39
N ILE A 27 21.76 -23.54 -6.20
CA ILE A 27 21.47 -22.69 -5.03
C ILE A 27 20.27 -21.80 -5.33
N HIS A 28 19.26 -21.87 -4.46
CA HIS A 28 18.11 -20.95 -4.49
C HIS A 28 18.32 -19.82 -3.49
N VAL A 29 18.26 -18.58 -3.96
CA VAL A 29 18.47 -17.38 -3.13
C VAL A 29 17.13 -16.66 -2.94
N VAL A 30 16.69 -16.54 -1.69
CA VAL A 30 15.56 -15.71 -1.30
C VAL A 30 16.08 -14.34 -0.88
N LEU A 31 15.66 -13.30 -1.58
CA LEU A 31 16.02 -11.92 -1.27
C LEU A 31 14.88 -11.25 -0.50
N GLY A 32 15.22 -10.66 0.65
CA GLY A 32 14.29 -9.79 1.40
C GLY A 32 14.09 -8.44 0.72
N ASN A 33 13.15 -7.66 1.25
CA ASN A 33 12.90 -6.29 0.78
C ASN A 33 14.13 -5.38 0.98
N GLU A 34 14.30 -4.38 0.11
CA GLU A 34 15.42 -3.43 0.15
C GLU A 34 15.52 -2.66 1.48
N SER A 35 14.39 -2.46 2.17
CA SER A 35 14.35 -1.75 3.45
C SER A 35 15.09 -2.46 4.59
N CYS A 36 15.44 -3.75 4.46
CA CYS A 36 16.21 -4.56 5.41
C CYS A 36 15.77 -4.38 6.88
N ASP A 37 14.48 -4.16 7.10
CA ASP A 37 13.90 -4.16 8.43
C ASP A 37 13.81 -5.59 8.98
N LEU A 38 13.76 -5.71 10.31
CA LEU A 38 13.76 -7.00 11.00
C LEU A 38 12.63 -7.90 10.51
N ASP A 39 11.44 -7.33 10.27
CA ASP A 39 10.27 -8.07 9.80
C ASP A 39 10.49 -8.65 8.40
N SER A 40 11.09 -7.88 7.49
CA SER A 40 11.44 -8.35 6.14
C SER A 40 12.53 -9.42 6.16
N ALA A 41 13.53 -9.28 7.05
CA ALA A 41 14.58 -10.28 7.22
C ALA A 41 14.03 -11.61 7.77
N VAL A 42 13.18 -11.54 8.80
CA VAL A 42 12.51 -12.71 9.40
C VAL A 42 11.59 -13.38 8.37
N SER A 43 10.83 -12.59 7.60
CA SER A 43 9.96 -13.11 6.55
C SER A 43 10.72 -13.83 5.44
N ALA A 44 11.86 -13.30 4.98
CA ALA A 44 12.70 -13.93 3.97
C ALA A 44 13.29 -15.26 4.47
N ILE A 45 13.79 -15.30 5.71
CA ILE A 45 14.35 -16.52 6.32
C ILE A 45 13.27 -17.59 6.49
N LEU A 46 12.10 -17.23 7.01
CA LEU A 46 10.98 -18.17 7.20
C LEU A 46 10.48 -18.73 5.88
N TYR A 47 10.42 -17.90 4.84
CA TYR A 47 10.01 -18.34 3.52
C TYR A 47 11.03 -19.30 2.90
N ALA A 48 12.34 -18.98 2.97
CA ALA A 48 13.39 -19.88 2.50
C ALA A 48 13.35 -21.24 3.22
N TYR A 49 13.16 -21.23 4.55
CA TYR A 49 12.99 -22.43 5.35
C TYR A 49 11.74 -23.23 4.93
N PHE A 50 10.61 -22.56 4.73
CA PHE A 50 9.36 -23.19 4.25
C PHE A 50 9.56 -23.90 2.91
N LEU A 51 10.25 -23.27 1.94
CA LEU A 51 10.53 -23.88 0.64
C LEU A 51 11.34 -25.16 0.78
N VAL A 52 12.38 -25.16 1.62
CA VAL A 52 13.19 -26.34 1.90
C VAL A 52 12.37 -27.45 2.55
N CYS A 53 11.52 -27.12 3.54
CA CYS A 53 10.69 -28.10 4.21
C CYS A 53 9.67 -28.78 3.27
N ASN A 54 9.10 -28.03 2.33
CA ASN A 54 8.06 -28.53 1.43
C ASN A 54 8.63 -29.14 0.12
N GLY A 55 9.92 -28.96 -0.14
CA GLY A 55 10.58 -29.50 -1.35
C GLY A 55 10.12 -28.80 -2.63
N ASP A 56 9.52 -27.62 -2.50
CA ASP A 56 9.05 -26.85 -3.64
C ASP A 56 10.22 -26.09 -4.26
N MET A 57 10.61 -26.49 -5.48
CA MET A 57 11.37 -25.61 -6.38
C MET A 57 10.45 -24.49 -6.83
N VAL A 58 10.34 -23.42 -6.06
CA VAL A 58 9.50 -22.29 -6.45
C VAL A 58 10.20 -21.47 -7.54
N VAL A 59 9.56 -21.49 -8.70
CA VAL A 59 9.70 -20.56 -9.81
C VAL A 59 9.75 -19.13 -9.27
N GLN A 60 10.74 -18.33 -9.69
CA GLN A 60 10.89 -16.89 -9.38
C GLN A 60 9.53 -16.24 -9.10
N ASP A 61 9.25 -15.96 -7.83
CA ASP A 61 7.87 -15.81 -7.38
C ASP A 61 7.32 -14.40 -7.64
N LYS A 62 7.08 -14.09 -8.93
CA LYS A 62 6.12 -13.06 -9.34
C LYS A 62 4.77 -13.29 -8.66
N SER A 63 4.39 -14.55 -8.38
CA SER A 63 3.09 -14.89 -7.82
C SER A 63 2.89 -14.38 -6.38
N LEU A 64 3.95 -14.12 -5.59
CA LEU A 64 3.84 -13.52 -4.25
C LEU A 64 3.71 -12.00 -4.26
N LEU A 65 4.44 -11.31 -5.13
CA LEU A 65 4.21 -9.88 -5.39
C LEU A 65 2.81 -9.71 -5.99
N ASP A 66 2.44 -10.58 -6.93
CA ASP A 66 1.11 -10.63 -7.48
C ASP A 66 0.09 -10.96 -6.39
N ALA A 67 0.31 -11.92 -5.47
CA ALA A 67 -0.62 -12.27 -4.38
C ALA A 67 -0.79 -11.16 -3.34
N ARG A 68 0.29 -10.46 -2.94
CA ARG A 68 0.19 -9.24 -2.11
C ARG A 68 -0.61 -8.14 -2.79
N SER A 69 -0.49 -8.07 -4.11
CA SER A 69 -1.18 -7.13 -5.01
C SER A 69 -2.54 -7.67 -5.48
N ASN A 70 -2.86 -8.94 -5.21
CA ASN A 70 -4.02 -9.65 -5.74
C ASN A 70 -5.21 -9.32 -4.88
N ILE A 71 -5.79 -8.16 -5.19
CA ILE A 71 -6.98 -7.65 -4.53
C ILE A 71 -8.25 -8.00 -5.29
N SER A 72 -8.18 -8.87 -6.30
CA SER A 72 -9.32 -9.22 -7.14
C SER A 72 -10.53 -9.67 -6.31
N ASN A 73 -10.27 -10.37 -5.20
CA ASN A 73 -11.27 -10.90 -4.27
C ASN A 73 -11.58 -10.02 -3.05
N LEU A 74 -10.96 -8.85 -2.90
CA LEU A 74 -11.24 -7.95 -1.77
C LEU A 74 -12.44 -7.04 -2.05
N THR A 75 -13.30 -6.87 -1.04
CA THR A 75 -14.37 -5.88 -1.06
C THR A 75 -13.80 -4.46 -0.89
N SER A 76 -14.55 -3.44 -1.27
CA SER A 76 -14.14 -2.03 -1.09
C SER A 76 -13.84 -1.70 0.37
N ALA A 77 -14.65 -2.20 1.32
CA ALA A 77 -14.40 -2.04 2.75
C ALA A 77 -13.07 -2.68 3.18
N GLN A 78 -12.78 -3.90 2.70
CA GLN A 78 -11.51 -4.58 3.00
C GLN A 78 -10.30 -3.84 2.43
N LEU A 79 -10.43 -3.24 1.24
CA LEU A 79 -9.39 -2.40 0.66
C LEU A 79 -9.11 -1.17 1.52
N MET A 80 -10.17 -0.54 2.06
CA MET A 80 -10.03 0.66 2.88
C MET A 80 -9.32 0.41 4.21
N ILE A 81 -9.57 -0.74 4.84
CA ILE A 81 -8.94 -1.07 6.13
C ILE A 81 -7.54 -1.69 5.99
N LYS A 82 -7.16 -2.20 4.81
CA LYS A 82 -5.90 -2.93 4.58
C LYS A 82 -4.67 -2.08 4.92
N ASP A 83 -4.68 -0.81 4.57
CA ASP A 83 -3.62 0.13 4.92
C ASP A 83 -4.21 1.46 5.43
N LEU A 84 -4.90 1.41 6.57
CA LEU A 84 -5.50 2.57 7.21
C LEU A 84 -4.53 3.23 8.21
N LYS A 85 -4.48 4.56 8.21
CA LYS A 85 -3.93 5.38 9.30
C LYS A 85 -4.92 6.43 9.72
N ILE A 86 -4.95 6.76 11.00
CA ILE A 86 -5.76 7.83 11.57
C ILE A 86 -4.84 8.97 11.99
N THR A 87 -5.16 10.21 11.59
CA THR A 87 -4.42 11.40 12.05
C THR A 87 -4.69 11.68 13.53
N LYS A 88 -3.90 12.57 14.16
CA LYS A 88 -4.18 13.01 15.56
C LYS A 88 -5.58 13.61 15.73
N GLN A 89 -6.12 14.23 14.68
CA GLN A 89 -7.45 14.83 14.66
C GLN A 89 -8.56 13.84 14.25
N GLY A 90 -8.23 12.54 14.12
CA GLY A 90 -9.21 11.49 13.84
C GLY A 90 -9.54 11.27 12.37
N MET A 91 -8.83 11.92 11.43
CA MET A 91 -9.15 11.79 10.01
C MET A 91 -8.47 10.55 9.40
N PRO A 92 -9.21 9.65 8.74
CA PRO A 92 -8.65 8.47 8.10
C PRO A 92 -7.88 8.80 6.81
N ILE A 93 -6.72 8.16 6.66
CA ILE A 93 -5.89 8.13 5.45
C ILE A 93 -5.68 6.68 5.03
N VAL A 94 -6.34 6.30 3.94
CA VAL A 94 -6.36 4.95 3.37
C VAL A 94 -5.32 4.84 2.27
N GLY A 95 -4.41 3.88 2.39
CA GLY A 95 -3.55 3.44 1.30
C GLY A 95 -4.22 2.33 0.47
N LEU A 96 -4.38 2.56 -0.83
CA LEU A 96 -4.95 1.60 -1.77
C LEU A 96 -3.83 0.98 -2.63
N PRO A 97 -3.83 -0.35 -2.83
CA PRO A 97 -2.92 -1.04 -3.73
C PRO A 97 -3.33 -0.95 -5.22
N ILE A 98 -4.33 -0.10 -5.51
CA ILE A 98 -4.77 0.30 -6.84
C ILE A 98 -4.91 1.82 -6.85
N LEU A 99 -5.07 2.41 -8.03
CA LEU A 99 -5.42 3.82 -8.13
C LEU A 99 -6.79 4.06 -7.46
N VAL A 100 -6.93 5.22 -6.82
CA VAL A 100 -8.20 5.70 -6.28
C VAL A 100 -9.24 5.68 -7.39
N GLN A 101 -8.89 6.13 -8.60
CA GLN A 101 -9.77 6.07 -9.75
C GLN A 101 -10.35 4.66 -9.95
N ASP A 102 -9.51 3.61 -9.95
CA ASP A 102 -9.95 2.23 -10.12
C ASP A 102 -10.80 1.74 -8.94
N PHE A 103 -10.49 2.18 -7.73
CA PHE A 103 -11.28 1.89 -6.53
C PHE A 103 -12.69 2.48 -6.61
N LEU A 104 -12.85 3.70 -7.13
CA LEU A 104 -14.18 4.30 -7.32
C LEU A 104 -15.04 3.44 -8.24
N HIS A 105 -14.49 2.98 -9.38
CA HIS A 105 -15.19 2.10 -10.31
C HIS A 105 -15.52 0.72 -9.72
N LYS A 106 -14.65 0.17 -8.87
CA LYS A 106 -14.86 -1.14 -8.22
C LYS A 106 -15.89 -1.06 -7.09
N THR A 107 -16.23 0.14 -6.60
CA THR A 107 -17.07 0.31 -5.40
C THR A 107 -18.53 0.55 -5.73
N PRO A 108 -19.39 -0.48 -5.68
CA PRO A 108 -20.83 -0.28 -5.84
C PRO A 108 -21.37 0.56 -4.69
N LYS A 109 -22.31 1.47 -4.99
CA LYS A 109 -22.90 2.39 -4.00
C LYS A 109 -21.85 3.24 -3.27
N LEU A 110 -20.89 3.79 -4.02
CA LEU A 110 -19.75 4.57 -3.52
C LEU A 110 -20.10 5.48 -2.34
N LYS A 111 -21.10 6.37 -2.48
CA LYS A 111 -21.48 7.30 -1.42
C LYS A 111 -21.81 6.59 -0.11
N VAL A 112 -22.65 5.56 -0.15
CA VAL A 112 -23.04 4.77 1.04
C VAL A 112 -21.81 4.14 1.68
N THR A 113 -20.91 3.56 0.87
CA THR A 113 -19.67 2.95 1.38
C THR A 113 -18.77 3.97 2.08
N LEU A 114 -18.56 5.15 1.49
CA LEU A 114 -17.71 6.18 2.08
C LEU A 114 -18.35 6.82 3.33
N ASP A 115 -19.67 7.05 3.31
CA ASP A 115 -20.41 7.57 4.47
C ASP A 115 -20.35 6.61 5.64
N THR A 116 -20.69 5.33 5.42
CA THR A 116 -20.62 4.31 6.47
C THR A 116 -19.21 4.18 7.03
N PHE A 117 -18.18 4.22 6.18
CA PHE A 117 -16.80 4.16 6.64
C PHE A 117 -16.42 5.38 7.52
N LEU A 118 -16.85 6.59 7.15
CA LEU A 118 -16.61 7.79 7.96
C LEU A 118 -17.36 7.74 9.29
N GLU A 119 -18.62 7.29 9.28
CA GLU A 119 -19.45 7.10 10.50
C GLU A 119 -18.80 6.11 11.47
N GLU A 120 -18.37 4.94 10.98
CA GLU A 120 -17.68 3.92 11.78
C GLU A 120 -16.37 4.43 12.39
N ASN A 121 -15.69 5.37 11.72
CA ASN A 121 -14.45 5.99 12.19
C ASN A 121 -14.67 7.30 12.96
N ASN A 122 -15.91 7.73 13.19
CA ASN A 122 -16.26 9.03 13.79
C ASN A 122 -15.52 10.21 13.13
N ALA A 123 -15.38 10.18 11.81
CA ALA A 123 -14.61 11.15 11.04
C ALA A 123 -15.50 11.94 10.08
N SER A 124 -15.06 13.15 9.73
CA SER A 124 -15.76 14.04 8.79
C SER A 124 -15.07 14.21 7.44
N PHE A 125 -13.84 13.69 7.31
CA PHE A 125 -13.02 13.82 6.13
C PHE A 125 -12.21 12.55 5.89
N LEU A 126 -12.10 12.13 4.62
CA LEU A 126 -11.39 10.93 4.22
C LEU A 126 -10.37 11.26 3.14
N VAL A 127 -9.17 10.71 3.31
CA VAL A 127 -8.10 10.73 2.32
C VAL A 127 -7.87 9.33 1.77
N LEU A 128 -7.94 9.18 0.46
CA LEU A 128 -7.60 7.97 -0.29
C LEU A 128 -6.29 8.20 -1.04
N MET A 129 -5.32 7.30 -0.90
CA MET A 129 -4.03 7.34 -1.58
C MET A 129 -3.84 6.07 -2.39
N GLY A 130 -3.98 6.17 -3.70
CA GLY A 130 -3.81 5.04 -4.60
C GLY A 130 -2.39 4.93 -5.13
N GLN A 131 -1.96 3.70 -5.37
CA GLN A 131 -0.71 3.43 -6.07
C GLN A 131 -0.80 2.17 -6.91
N THR A 132 -0.16 2.18 -8.07
CA THR A 132 0.06 0.99 -8.88
C THR A 132 1.48 1.01 -9.43
N ILE A 133 2.07 -0.17 -9.55
CA ILE A 133 3.40 -0.40 -10.12
C ILE A 133 3.17 -1.25 -11.36
N SER A 134 3.50 -0.71 -12.53
CA SER A 134 3.41 -1.40 -13.81
C SER A 134 4.77 -1.36 -14.48
N GLY A 135 5.52 -2.46 -14.38
CA GLY A 135 6.95 -2.48 -14.73
C GLY A 135 7.72 -1.46 -13.88
N ASP A 136 8.49 -0.60 -14.52
CA ASP A 136 9.28 0.46 -13.85
C ASP A 136 8.46 1.74 -13.58
N THR A 137 7.19 1.78 -13.98
CA THR A 137 6.35 2.96 -13.81
C THR A 137 5.52 2.84 -12.54
N ILE A 138 5.82 3.72 -11.57
CA ILE A 138 4.97 3.95 -10.40
C ILE A 138 3.94 5.02 -10.78
N ARG A 139 2.67 4.78 -10.48
CA ARG A 139 1.61 5.79 -10.58
C ARG A 139 0.96 5.97 -9.21
N ARG A 140 0.58 7.21 -8.91
CA ARG A 140 -0.13 7.56 -7.69
C ARG A 140 -1.23 8.57 -7.99
N ASP A 141 -2.32 8.44 -7.25
CA ASP A 141 -3.41 9.39 -7.21
C ASP A 141 -3.91 9.57 -5.76
N LEU A 142 -4.61 10.68 -5.56
CA LEU A 142 -5.12 11.15 -4.28
C LEU A 142 -6.61 11.43 -4.46
N GLY A 143 -7.45 10.85 -3.61
CA GLY A 143 -8.87 11.15 -3.50
C GLY A 143 -9.17 11.83 -2.18
N LEU A 144 -9.94 12.90 -2.21
CA LEU A 144 -10.42 13.59 -1.03
C LEU A 144 -11.95 13.53 -0.99
N TYR A 145 -12.49 13.17 0.16
CA TYR A 145 -13.93 13.05 0.38
C TYR A 145 -14.36 13.75 1.68
N SER A 146 -15.35 14.62 1.57
CA SER A 146 -16.07 15.21 2.70
C SER A 146 -17.56 15.21 2.38
N PRO A 147 -18.42 14.52 3.15
CA PRO A 147 -19.85 14.43 2.83
C PRO A 147 -20.60 15.74 3.04
N ASN A 148 -20.07 16.66 3.86
CA ASN A 148 -20.83 17.80 4.38
C ASN A 148 -20.18 19.18 4.13
N SER A 149 -18.98 19.24 3.51
CA SER A 149 -18.25 20.50 3.41
C SER A 149 -17.27 20.55 2.23
N ASP A 150 -17.70 21.19 1.13
CA ASP A 150 -16.80 21.56 0.03
C ASP A 150 -15.72 22.56 0.51
N THR A 151 -16.05 23.44 1.47
CA THR A 151 -15.08 24.39 2.03
C THR A 151 -13.92 23.70 2.75
N GLN A 152 -14.17 22.57 3.41
CA GLN A 152 -13.13 21.74 4.02
C GLN A 152 -12.25 21.06 2.95
N LEU A 153 -12.84 20.59 1.85
CA LEU A 153 -12.09 20.07 0.71
C LEU A 153 -11.18 21.15 0.13
N ASP A 154 -11.73 22.33 -0.18
CA ASP A 154 -10.98 23.44 -0.77
C ASP A 154 -9.85 23.90 0.15
N HIS A 155 -10.09 23.96 1.45
CA HIS A 155 -9.06 24.30 2.44
C HIS A 155 -7.91 23.28 2.42
N VAL A 156 -8.22 21.97 2.49
CA VAL A 156 -7.21 20.91 2.45
C VAL A 156 -6.44 20.93 1.12
N ILE A 157 -7.15 21.06 -0.01
CA ILE A 157 -6.53 21.17 -1.34
C ILE A 157 -5.54 22.34 -1.37
N SER A 158 -5.94 23.52 -0.88
CA SER A 158 -5.08 24.69 -0.85
C SER A 158 -3.80 24.47 -0.04
N ILE A 159 -3.86 23.75 1.08
CA ILE A 159 -2.68 23.42 1.90
C ILE A 159 -1.76 22.45 1.16
N LEU A 160 -2.33 21.44 0.52
CA LEU A 160 -1.59 20.44 -0.23
C LEU A 160 -0.90 21.03 -1.48
N GLU A 161 -1.55 21.94 -2.20
CA GLU A 161 -0.99 22.61 -3.39
C GLU A 161 0.10 23.61 -3.04
N ASN A 162 -0.08 24.37 -1.96
CA ASN A 162 0.88 25.41 -1.54
C ASN A 162 2.09 24.85 -0.79
N ASN A 163 2.11 23.56 -0.45
CA ASN A 163 3.23 22.95 0.25
C ASN A 163 4.44 22.77 -0.68
N GLN A 164 5.59 23.31 -0.28
CA GLN A 164 6.81 23.24 -1.08
C GLN A 164 7.68 22.01 -0.79
N SER A 165 7.51 21.35 0.37
CA SER A 165 8.32 20.19 0.76
C SER A 165 7.49 19.15 1.56
N PRO A 166 7.08 18.03 0.94
CA PRO A 166 7.24 17.75 -0.47
C PRO A 166 6.28 18.56 -1.34
N LYS A 167 6.69 18.82 -2.58
CA LYS A 167 5.78 19.30 -3.62
C LYS A 167 4.97 18.13 -4.14
N LEU A 168 3.64 18.19 -4.03
CA LEU A 168 2.77 17.09 -4.47
C LEU A 168 2.58 17.07 -5.99
N ASP A 169 2.65 18.25 -6.62
CA ASP A 169 2.37 18.46 -8.05
C ASP A 169 1.08 17.74 -8.47
N MET A 170 -0.02 18.16 -7.82
CA MET A 170 -1.35 17.60 -8.04
C MET A 170 -1.90 18.09 -9.37
N ARG A 171 -2.52 17.19 -10.14
CA ARG A 171 -3.32 17.52 -11.30
C ARG A 171 -4.71 16.94 -11.12
N GLU A 172 -5.71 17.80 -11.08
CA GLU A 172 -7.09 17.36 -10.94
C GLU A 172 -7.49 16.44 -12.11
N ILE A 173 -8.25 15.40 -11.78
CA ILE A 173 -8.85 14.46 -12.72
C ILE A 173 -10.36 14.64 -12.57
N GLU A 174 -11.02 15.05 -13.66
CA GLU A 174 -12.48 15.05 -13.76
C GLU A 174 -12.99 13.60 -13.68
N PRO A 175 -13.67 13.20 -12.60
CA PRO A 175 -14.24 11.86 -12.48
C PRO A 175 -15.48 11.71 -13.36
N GLU A 176 -15.91 10.47 -13.59
CA GLU A 176 -17.26 10.20 -14.11
C GLU A 176 -18.33 10.78 -13.18
N GLU A 177 -19.52 11.06 -13.70
CA GLU A 177 -20.56 11.82 -12.99
C GLU A 177 -20.96 11.20 -11.64
N ASN A 178 -21.01 9.87 -11.56
CA ASN A 178 -21.26 9.08 -10.35
C ASN A 178 -20.10 9.09 -9.33
N HIS A 179 -18.92 9.57 -9.71
CA HIS A 179 -17.70 9.62 -8.89
C HIS A 179 -17.31 11.03 -8.44
N ARG A 180 -18.02 12.08 -8.90
CA ARG A 180 -17.73 13.51 -8.58
C ARG A 180 -17.80 13.89 -7.11
N ILE A 181 -18.38 13.02 -6.28
CA ILE A 181 -18.38 13.19 -4.82
C ILE A 181 -16.96 13.12 -4.22
N VAL A 182 -15.99 12.52 -4.93
CA VAL A 182 -14.57 12.48 -4.54
C VAL A 182 -13.79 13.44 -5.43
N ARG A 183 -13.04 14.38 -4.83
CA ARG A 183 -12.07 15.20 -5.57
C ARG A 183 -10.82 14.38 -5.83
N LEU A 184 -10.49 14.16 -7.10
CA LEU A 184 -9.46 13.22 -7.53
C LEU A 184 -8.28 13.97 -8.16
N PHE A 185 -7.06 13.61 -7.75
CA PHE A 185 -5.84 14.25 -8.22
C PHE A 185 -4.79 13.20 -8.59
N LYS A 186 -4.18 13.34 -9.76
CA LYS A 186 -2.96 12.62 -10.11
C LYS A 186 -1.76 13.27 -9.42
N LEU A 187 -0.90 12.47 -8.80
CA LEU A 187 0.35 12.96 -8.23
C LEU A 187 1.47 12.74 -9.25
N THR A 188 2.03 13.82 -9.81
CA THR A 188 3.19 13.66 -10.71
C THR A 188 4.49 13.41 -9.95
N ASN A 189 4.55 13.84 -8.68
CA ASN A 189 5.63 13.44 -7.78
C ASN A 189 5.30 12.08 -7.15
N VAL A 190 5.73 11.01 -7.80
CA VAL A 190 5.46 9.61 -7.38
C VAL A 190 6.23 9.19 -6.13
N GLN A 191 7.18 10.00 -5.66
CA GLN A 191 7.87 9.76 -4.38
C GLN A 191 7.01 10.18 -3.18
N VAL A 192 5.94 10.95 -3.41
CA VAL A 192 5.02 11.33 -2.34
C VAL A 192 4.26 10.12 -1.84
N SER A 193 4.54 9.76 -0.60
CA SER A 193 3.86 8.69 0.13
C SER A 193 2.91 9.27 1.18
N ARG A 194 2.06 8.40 1.73
CA ARG A 194 1.21 8.71 2.88
C ARG A 194 1.98 9.32 4.06
N LYS A 195 3.24 8.92 4.29
CA LYS A 195 4.07 9.48 5.38
C LYS A 195 4.29 10.99 5.23
N GLN A 196 4.27 11.50 4.01
CA GLN A 196 4.43 12.92 3.75
C GLN A 196 3.10 13.65 3.59
N VAL A 197 2.03 12.98 3.14
CA VAL A 197 0.68 13.57 3.09
C VAL A 197 0.10 13.73 4.49
N LEU A 198 0.31 12.75 5.36
CA LEU A 198 -0.22 12.74 6.74
C LEU A 198 0.04 14.04 7.52
N PRO A 199 1.27 14.55 7.64
CA PRO A 199 1.51 15.80 8.38
C PRO A 199 0.83 17.02 7.76
N LEU A 200 0.58 17.03 6.45
CA LEU A 200 -0.14 18.13 5.79
C LEU A 200 -1.64 18.08 6.12
N ILE A 201 -2.20 16.88 6.17
CA ILE A 201 -3.58 16.68 6.63
C ILE A 201 -3.69 17.03 8.12
N GLU A 202 -2.73 16.63 8.96
CA GLU A 202 -2.74 17.07 10.37
C GLU A 202 -2.79 18.59 10.48
N LYS A 203 -1.92 19.30 9.76
CA LYS A 203 -1.88 20.77 9.72
C LYS A 203 -3.20 21.40 9.26
N ALA A 204 -3.90 20.79 8.30
CA ALA A 204 -5.18 21.31 7.80
C ALA A 204 -6.32 21.22 8.81
N PHE A 205 -6.16 20.41 9.86
CA PHE A 205 -7.15 20.20 10.91
C PHE A 205 -6.63 20.63 12.29
N GLU A 206 -5.41 21.16 12.38
CA GLU A 206 -4.89 21.82 13.56
C GLU A 206 -5.64 23.14 13.77
N SER A 207 -6.19 23.33 14.98
CA SER A 207 -6.87 24.57 15.40
C SER A 207 -5.88 25.65 15.79
#